data_AF-A0A7K7XE53-F1
#
_entry.id   AF-A0A7K7XE53-F1
#
_cell.length_a   1.000
_cell.length_b   1.000
_cell.length_c   1.000
_cell.angle_alpha   90.00
_cell.angle_beta   90.00
_cell.angle_gamma   90.00
#
_symmetry.space_group_name_H-M   'P 1'
#
loop_
_entity.id
_entity.type
_entity.pdbx_description
1 polymer ?
#
loop_
_entity_poly.entity_id
_entity_poly.type
_entity_poly.pdbx_seq_one_letter_code
_entity_poly.pdbx_strand_id
1 'polypeptide(L)'
;STGTFVADHCSASHLRGKCDPCEEGKDFTAYENGLEECLPCRQCKEDQITVRPCTLTQNAECQCKQGYFCADEGCETCQRHSQ
;
A
#
# COMPACT_ATOMS: atom_id res chain seq x y z
N SER A 1 -14.87 0.78 -4.68
CA SER A 1 -14.33 -0.60 -4.78
C SER A 1 -12.90 -0.62 -4.24
N THR A 2 -12.22 -1.76 -4.24
CA THR A 2 -10.76 -1.82 -4.03
C THR A 2 -10.03 -1.19 -5.21
N GLY A 3 -8.81 -0.70 -4.98
CA GLY A 3 -7.98 -0.07 -6.02
C GLY A 3 -8.55 1.21 -6.61
N THR A 4 -9.45 1.87 -5.87
CA THR A 4 -10.07 3.13 -6.26
C THR A 4 -10.18 4.06 -5.06
N PHE A 5 -10.27 5.37 -5.33
CA PHE A 5 -10.63 6.43 -4.39
C PHE A 5 -11.83 7.22 -4.92
N VAL A 6 -12.47 8.03 -4.08
CA VAL A 6 -13.59 8.90 -4.43
C VAL A 6 -13.07 10.13 -5.17
N ALA A 7 -13.38 10.22 -6.46
CA ALA A 7 -13.07 11.38 -7.28
C ALA A 7 -14.17 12.44 -7.19
N ASP A 8 -15.44 12.01 -7.18
CA ASP A 8 -16.60 12.89 -7.02
C ASP A 8 -17.60 12.28 -6.04
N HIS A 9 -17.99 13.05 -5.02
CA HIS A 9 -19.02 12.65 -4.07
C HIS A 9 -20.42 12.68 -4.70
N CYS A 10 -21.33 11.86 -4.16
CA CYS A 10 -22.74 11.93 -4.52
C CYS A 10 -23.32 13.31 -4.15
N SER A 11 -23.89 14.02 -5.12
CA SER A 11 -24.40 15.38 -4.90
C SER A 11 -25.93 15.47 -4.67
N ALA A 12 -26.68 14.43 -5.05
CA ALA A 12 -28.12 14.34 -4.81
C ALA A 12 -28.58 12.88 -4.72
N SER A 13 -29.79 12.68 -4.18
CA SER A 13 -30.43 11.36 -4.16
C SER A 13 -30.49 10.73 -5.55
N HIS A 14 -30.18 9.44 -5.63
CA HIS A 14 -30.11 8.64 -6.86
C HIS A 14 -28.99 9.00 -7.86
N LEU A 15 -28.16 10.01 -7.59
CA LEU A 15 -26.93 10.24 -8.34
C LEU A 15 -25.80 9.38 -7.76
N ARG A 16 -25.04 8.73 -8.65
CA ARG A 16 -23.84 7.99 -8.27
C ARG A 16 -22.66 8.94 -8.25
N GLY A 17 -21.86 8.86 -7.19
CA GLY A 17 -20.52 9.44 -7.16
C GLY A 17 -19.60 8.73 -8.15
N LYS A 18 -18.42 9.32 -8.35
CA LYS A 18 -17.36 8.79 -9.22
C LYS A 18 -16.22 8.26 -8.37
N CYS A 19 -15.74 7.07 -8.71
CA CYS A 19 -14.51 6.53 -8.16
C CYS A 19 -13.48 6.41 -9.28
N ASP A 20 -12.28 6.93 -9.07
CA ASP A 20 -11.17 6.80 -10.01
C ASP A 20 -10.14 5.79 -9.48
N PRO A 21 -9.39 5.12 -10.37
CA PRO A 21 -8.41 4.12 -9.96
C PRO A 21 -7.23 4.78 -9.24
N CYS A 22 -6.64 4.00 -8.33
CA CYS A 22 -5.30 4.27 -7.80
C CYS A 22 -4.25 4.27 -8.93
N GLU A 23 -3.06 4.79 -8.67
CA GLU A 23 -1.92 4.75 -9.58
C GLU A 23 -1.01 3.53 -9.30
N GLU A 24 -0.89 2.66 -10.31
CA GLU A 24 -0.12 1.40 -10.22
C GLU A 24 1.31 1.65 -9.73
N GLY A 25 1.69 0.94 -8.67
CA GLY A 25 3.01 1.03 -8.06
C GLY A 25 3.27 2.29 -7.22
N LYS A 26 2.32 3.24 -7.15
CA LYS A 26 2.43 4.44 -6.29
C LYS A 26 1.49 4.42 -5.11
N ASP A 27 0.24 4.01 -5.30
CA ASP A 27 -0.75 3.94 -4.24
C ASP A 27 -1.75 2.78 -4.45
N PHE A 28 -2.49 2.47 -3.38
CA PHE A 28 -3.39 1.32 -3.34
C PHE A 28 -4.55 1.54 -2.37
N THR A 29 -5.62 0.75 -2.53
CA THR A 29 -6.63 0.54 -1.49
C THR A 29 -7.02 -0.95 -1.43
N ALA A 30 -6.74 -1.59 -0.30
CA ALA A 30 -6.91 -3.04 -0.14
C ALA A 30 -8.37 -3.48 0.05
N TYR A 31 -9.24 -2.55 0.46
CA TYR A 31 -10.65 -2.83 0.76
C TYR A 31 -11.55 -1.76 0.13
N GLU A 32 -12.85 -2.06 0.06
CA GLU A 32 -13.84 -1.05 -0.26
C GLU A 32 -13.74 0.11 0.74
N ASN A 33 -13.72 1.32 0.21
CA ASN A 33 -13.42 2.52 0.98
C ASN A 33 -14.18 3.72 0.40
N GLY A 34 -14.13 4.84 1.15
CA GLY A 34 -14.62 6.16 0.73
C GLY A 34 -13.55 7.23 0.90
N LEU A 35 -12.28 6.88 0.71
CA LEU A 35 -11.16 7.82 0.80
C LEU A 35 -11.14 8.75 -0.41
N GLU A 36 -10.70 9.99 -0.24
CA GLU A 36 -10.52 10.95 -1.33
C GLU A 36 -9.17 10.80 -2.05
N GLU A 37 -8.28 9.96 -1.51
CA GLU A 37 -7.00 9.59 -2.09
C GLU A 37 -6.64 8.14 -1.73
N CYS A 38 -5.84 7.49 -2.57
CA CYS A 38 -5.34 6.14 -2.28
C CYS A 38 -4.20 6.19 -1.25
N LEU A 39 -3.92 5.06 -0.60
CA LEU A 39 -2.84 4.97 0.37
C LEU A 39 -1.51 4.80 -0.35
N PRO A 40 -0.46 5.56 0.00
CA PRO A 40 0.83 5.43 -0.66
C PRO A 40 1.42 4.03 -0.45
N CYS A 41 1.98 3.48 -1.51
CA CYS A 41 2.71 2.23 -1.45
C CYS A 41 3.91 2.36 -0.53
N ARG A 42 4.13 1.32 0.29
CA ARG A 42 5.36 1.14 1.02
C ARG A 42 6.52 0.99 0.04
N GLN A 43 7.63 1.66 0.33
CA GLN A 43 8.89 1.44 -0.35
C GLN A 43 9.81 0.59 0.53
N CYS A 44 10.35 -0.49 -0.04
CA CYS A 44 11.32 -1.31 0.67
C CYS A 44 12.65 -0.56 0.79
N LYS A 45 13.22 -0.56 2.00
CA LYS A 45 14.48 0.13 2.31
C LYS A 45 15.68 -0.60 1.71
N GLU A 46 16.85 0.03 1.75
CA GLU A 46 18.10 -0.53 1.19
C GLU A 46 18.48 -1.87 1.81
N ASP A 47 18.15 -2.12 3.08
CA ASP A 47 18.39 -3.37 3.81
C ASP A 47 17.29 -4.41 3.62
N GLN A 48 16.32 -4.14 2.73
CA GLN A 48 15.17 -4.98 2.44
C GLN A 48 15.15 -5.44 0.97
N ILE A 49 14.35 -6.48 0.72
CA ILE A 49 13.95 -6.93 -0.60
C ILE A 49 12.44 -6.83 -0.73
N THR A 50 11.97 -6.48 -1.94
CA THR A 50 10.54 -6.55 -2.28
C THR A 50 10.17 -8.01 -2.54
N VAL A 51 9.35 -8.58 -1.65
CA VAL A 51 8.82 -9.94 -1.81
C VAL A 51 7.58 -9.92 -2.70
N ARG A 52 6.75 -8.90 -2.52
CA ARG A 52 5.56 -8.68 -3.35
C ARG A 52 5.47 -7.20 -3.73
N PRO A 53 5.32 -6.86 -5.02
CA PRO A 53 5.18 -5.48 -5.44
C PRO A 53 3.83 -4.91 -4.99
N CYS A 54 3.80 -3.57 -4.85
CA CYS A 54 2.55 -2.85 -4.68
C CYS A 54 1.72 -2.94 -5.97
N THR A 55 0.41 -3.07 -5.82
CA THR A 55 -0.57 -3.02 -6.92
C THR A 55 -1.75 -2.18 -6.47
N LEU A 56 -2.70 -1.87 -7.36
CA LEU A 56 -3.88 -1.06 -6.99
C LEU A 56 -4.61 -1.58 -5.74
N THR A 57 -4.63 -2.88 -5.50
CA THR A 57 -5.39 -3.49 -4.40
C THR A 57 -4.52 -4.04 -3.27
N GLN A 58 -3.20 -3.84 -3.29
CA GLN A 58 -2.33 -4.41 -2.26
C GLN A 58 -1.08 -3.55 -2.04
N ASN A 59 -0.67 -3.43 -0.77
CA ASN A 59 0.62 -2.80 -0.47
C ASN A 59 1.80 -3.68 -0.89
N ALA A 60 2.97 -3.06 -1.06
CA ALA A 60 4.21 -3.81 -1.17
C ALA A 60 4.51 -4.58 0.13
N GLU A 61 5.02 -5.80 -0.01
CA GLU A 61 5.57 -6.58 1.10
C GLU A 61 7.10 -6.59 1.01
N CYS A 62 7.74 -6.20 2.11
CA CYS A 62 9.18 -6.13 2.24
C CYS A 62 9.69 -7.13 3.27
N GLN A 63 10.87 -7.69 3.03
CA GLN A 63 11.56 -8.58 3.95
C GLN A 63 13.02 -8.16 4.08
N CYS A 64 13.62 -8.35 5.26
CA CYS A 64 15.05 -8.11 5.45
C CYS A 64 15.92 -8.98 4.53
N LYS A 65 17.00 -8.38 4.03
CA LYS A 65 18.07 -9.09 3.32
C LYS A 65 18.71 -10.14 4.24
N GLN A 66 19.33 -11.15 3.63
CA GLN A 66 20.10 -12.15 4.36
C GLN A 66 21.17 -11.49 5.25
N GLY A 67 21.32 -12.00 6.47
CA GLY A 67 22.21 -11.41 7.48
C GLY A 67 21.54 -10.33 8.35
N TYR A 68 20.26 -10.05 8.11
CA TYR A 68 19.43 -9.19 8.93
C TYR A 68 18.17 -9.95 9.39
N PHE A 69 17.64 -9.56 10.54
CA PHE A 69 16.38 -10.05 11.07
C PHE A 69 15.44 -8.87 11.36
N CYS A 70 14.15 -9.19 11.42
CA CYS A 70 13.12 -8.25 11.83
C CYS A 70 12.55 -8.64 13.18
N ALA A 71 12.62 -7.71 14.13
CA ALA A 71 12.04 -7.89 15.46
C ALA A 71 10.56 -7.47 15.53
N ASP A 72 10.13 -6.61 14.60
CA ASP A 72 8.80 -5.97 14.64
C ASP A 72 7.84 -6.58 13.60
N GLU A 73 6.55 -6.57 13.93
CA GLU A 73 5.50 -6.87 12.96
C GLU A 73 5.52 -5.84 11.83
N GLY A 74 5.42 -6.31 10.58
CA GLY A 74 5.55 -5.45 9.41
C GLY A 74 7.00 -5.13 9.03
N CYS A 75 7.98 -5.47 9.86
CA CYS A 75 9.38 -5.40 9.50
C CYS A 75 9.84 -4.00 9.03
N GLU A 76 9.54 -2.96 9.80
CA GLU A 76 9.87 -1.58 9.43
C GLU A 76 11.37 -1.29 9.52
N THR A 77 12.10 -2.01 10.39
CA THR A 77 13.55 -1.86 10.58
C THR A 77 14.23 -3.22 10.57
N CYS A 78 15.31 -3.36 9.79
CA CYS A 78 16.12 -4.58 9.78
C CYS A 78 17.34 -4.44 10.69
N GLN A 79 17.46 -5.35 11.64
CA GLN A 79 18.61 -5.41 12.53
C GLN A 79 19.61 -6.44 11.99
N ARG A 80 20.87 -6.04 11.83
CA ARG A 80 21.92 -6.97 11.42
C ARG A 80 22.18 -7.96 12.55
N HIS A 81 22.37 -9.24 12.23
CA HIS A 81 22.87 -10.19 13.21
C HIS A 81 24.20 -9.68 13.76
N SER A 82 24.28 -9.46 15.08
CA SER A 82 25.57 -9.28 15.75
C SER A 82 26.37 -10.58 15.58
N GLN A 83 27.59 -10.46 15.07
CA GLN A 83 28.57 -11.55 15.13
C GLN A 83 28.96 -11.81 16.59
#